data_AF-A0A5B2VBN1-F1
#
_entry.id   AF-A0A5B2VBN1-F1
#
_cell.length_a   1.000
_cell.length_b   1.000
_cell.length_c   1.000
_cell.angle_alpha   90.00
_cell.angle_beta   90.00
_cell.angle_gamma   90.00
#
_symmetry.space_group_name_H-M   'P 1'
#
loop_
_entity.id
_entity.type
_entity.pdbx_description
1 polymer ?
#
loop_
_entity_poly.entity_id
_entity_poly.type
_entity_poly.pdbx_seq_one_letter_code
_entity_poly.pdbx_strand_id
1 'polypeptide(L)'
;MHTFVVTFQDRLAEIDDYLLLLDAIEDAAREGPPRLGAAGPAITATQQKMLLSSVYLQLYNLVESTASGCIDAVCDACRSGAWLPRDLSAALRREWVRYIARTHEDLNHENRLHRTVELVEALVDALPISRLSVEKSGGSWDDGQIESIVKRMGFELRITRDVYRGIKRAVRDDKGPMKFVADLRNQLAHGSISFVECGDGATVGDLRDLRDRIGLYLGEMVDAFAVWIDAHEFLVPERRPGPA
;
A
#
# COMPACT_ATOMS: atom_id res chain seq x y z
N MET A 1 -18.44 2.06 -6.38
CA MET A 1 -17.40 1.65 -5.41
C MET A 1 -16.15 1.29 -6.20
N HIS A 2 -15.01 1.90 -5.90
CA HIS A 2 -13.77 1.69 -6.66
C HIS A 2 -13.21 0.29 -6.40
N THR A 3 -12.60 -0.34 -7.42
CA THR A 3 -12.01 -1.69 -7.31
C THR A 3 -10.96 -1.79 -6.20
N PHE A 4 -10.13 -0.77 -6.02
CA PHE A 4 -9.09 -0.78 -4.96
C PHE A 4 -9.68 -0.75 -3.54
N VAL A 5 -10.90 -0.22 -3.35
CA VAL A 5 -11.62 -0.25 -2.07
C VAL A 5 -12.04 -1.68 -1.74
N VAL A 6 -12.62 -2.38 -2.72
CA VAL A 6 -13.01 -3.80 -2.59
C VAL A 6 -11.77 -4.65 -2.27
N THR A 7 -10.70 -4.49 -3.05
CA THR A 7 -9.45 -5.24 -2.85
C THR A 7 -8.86 -5.05 -1.45
N PHE A 8 -8.91 -3.82 -0.91
CA PHE A 8 -8.47 -3.56 0.46
C PHE A 8 -9.34 -4.30 1.49
N GLN A 9 -10.66 -4.22 1.35
CA GLN A 9 -11.61 -4.88 2.25
C GLN A 9 -11.44 -6.40 2.24
N ASP A 10 -11.35 -7.00 1.05
CA ASP A 10 -11.17 -8.44 0.88
C ASP A 10 -9.87 -8.92 1.54
N ARG A 11 -8.74 -8.23 1.28
CA ARG A 11 -7.44 -8.59 1.88
C ARG A 11 -7.41 -8.37 3.39
N LEU A 12 -8.11 -7.37 3.91
CA LEU A 12 -8.22 -7.17 5.35
C LEU A 12 -9.02 -8.32 5.99
N ALA A 13 -10.11 -8.75 5.35
CA ALA A 13 -10.92 -9.88 5.79
C ALA A 13 -10.15 -11.22 5.75
N GLU A 14 -9.31 -11.44 4.73
CA GLU A 14 -8.42 -12.62 4.68
C GLU A 14 -7.50 -12.70 5.90
N ILE A 15 -6.95 -11.56 6.35
CA ILE A 15 -6.11 -11.48 7.55
C ILE A 15 -6.92 -11.76 8.81
N ASP A 16 -8.16 -11.29 8.86
CA ASP A 16 -9.06 -11.56 9.98
C ASP A 16 -9.39 -13.03 10.12
N ASP A 17 -9.73 -13.70 9.02
CA ASP A 17 -10.00 -15.13 9.00
C ASP A 17 -8.76 -15.92 9.45
N TYR A 18 -7.57 -15.49 9.05
CA TYR A 18 -6.33 -16.10 9.51
C TYR A 18 -6.06 -15.85 11.00
N LEU A 19 -6.28 -14.64 11.50
CA LEU A 19 -6.15 -14.34 12.93
C LEU A 19 -7.15 -15.13 13.78
N LEU A 20 -8.38 -15.35 13.31
CA LEU A 20 -9.37 -16.20 13.98
C LEU A 20 -8.89 -17.65 14.11
N LEU A 21 -8.23 -18.18 13.07
CA LEU A 21 -7.59 -19.50 13.14
C LEU A 21 -6.47 -19.52 14.20
N LEU A 22 -5.64 -18.48 14.25
CA LEU A 22 -4.54 -18.40 15.21
C LEU A 22 -5.03 -18.28 16.65
N ASP A 23 -6.10 -17.52 16.89
CA ASP A 23 -6.76 -17.42 18.20
C ASP A 23 -7.20 -18.81 18.68
N ALA A 24 -7.86 -19.59 17.81
CA ALA A 24 -8.30 -20.94 18.15
C ALA A 24 -7.14 -21.89 18.46
N ILE A 25 -6.00 -21.74 17.77
CA ILE A 25 -4.79 -22.52 18.04
C ILE A 25 -4.16 -22.12 19.38
N GLU A 26 -4.09 -20.82 19.68
CA GLU A 26 -3.54 -20.30 20.94
C GLU A 26 -4.41 -20.70 22.15
N ASP A 27 -5.74 -20.62 22.01
CA ASP A 27 -6.67 -21.05 23.06
C ASP A 27 -6.56 -22.55 23.33
N ALA A 28 -6.53 -23.38 22.28
CA ALA A 28 -6.33 -24.82 22.42
C ALA A 28 -4.98 -25.14 23.09
N ALA A 29 -3.94 -24.34 22.84
CA ALA A 29 -2.62 -24.54 23.42
C ALA A 29 -2.59 -24.38 24.95
N ARG A 30 -3.57 -23.66 25.53
CA ARG A 30 -3.71 -23.50 27.00
C ARG A 30 -4.14 -24.80 27.70
N GLU A 31 -4.87 -25.66 27.00
CA GLU A 31 -5.35 -26.95 27.52
C GLU A 31 -4.39 -28.12 27.23
N GLY A 32 -3.39 -27.88 26.37
CA GLY A 32 -2.40 -28.86 25.94
C GLY A 32 -2.01 -28.64 24.48
N PRO A 33 -1.08 -29.41 23.91
CA PRO A 33 -0.67 -29.22 22.51
C PRO A 33 -1.88 -29.37 21.55
N PRO A 34 -2.23 -28.33 20.75
CA PRO A 34 -3.37 -28.39 19.83
C PRO A 34 -3.22 -29.55 18.85
N ARG A 35 -4.31 -30.19 18.42
CA ARG A 35 -4.28 -31.36 17.53
C ARG A 35 -5.24 -31.23 16.36
N LEU A 36 -4.82 -31.73 15.19
CA LEU A 36 -5.66 -31.84 14.00
C LEU A 36 -6.58 -33.07 14.09
N GLY A 37 -7.62 -32.98 14.90
CA GLY A 37 -8.53 -34.10 15.21
C GLY A 37 -8.02 -35.00 16.34
N ALA A 38 -8.87 -35.91 16.82
CA ALA A 38 -8.62 -36.67 18.06
C ALA A 38 -7.34 -37.54 18.03
N ALA A 39 -7.00 -38.11 16.88
CA ALA A 39 -5.80 -38.92 16.68
C ALA A 39 -4.75 -38.27 15.76
N GLY A 40 -4.95 -37.00 15.39
CA GLY A 40 -4.06 -36.30 14.46
C GLY A 40 -2.77 -35.81 15.09
N PRO A 41 -1.85 -35.28 14.25
CA PRO A 41 -0.61 -34.69 14.72
C PRO A 41 -0.89 -33.47 15.60
N ALA A 42 -0.02 -33.27 16.59
CA ALA A 42 -0.04 -32.07 17.41
C ALA A 42 0.65 -30.91 16.68
N ILE A 43 0.09 -29.71 16.82
CA ILE A 43 0.69 -28.47 16.37
C ILE A 43 1.75 -28.07 17.40
N THR A 44 3.01 -28.24 17.02
CA THR A 44 4.17 -27.95 17.86
C THR A 44 4.33 -26.44 18.08
N ALA A 45 5.03 -26.05 19.16
CA ALA A 45 5.37 -24.65 19.41
C ALA A 45 6.15 -24.02 18.22
N THR A 46 7.03 -24.78 17.58
CA THR A 46 7.75 -24.34 16.37
C THR A 46 6.78 -24.02 15.23
N GLN A 47 5.78 -24.88 15.00
CA GLN A 47 4.75 -24.63 13.99
C GLN A 47 3.89 -23.42 14.33
N GLN A 48 3.54 -23.22 15.59
CA GLN A 48 2.80 -22.03 16.03
C GLN A 48 3.58 -20.75 15.71
N LYS A 49 4.89 -20.69 15.99
CA LYS A 49 5.75 -19.54 15.62
C LYS A 49 5.81 -19.29 14.11
N MET A 50 5.85 -20.36 13.30
CA MET A 50 5.81 -20.24 11.84
C MET A 50 4.46 -19.69 11.32
N LEU A 51 3.36 -20.06 11.98
CA LEU A 51 2.03 -19.54 11.66
C LEU A 51 1.91 -18.05 12.03
N LEU A 52 2.35 -17.67 13.24
CA LEU A 52 2.35 -16.27 13.69
C LEU A 52 3.15 -15.36 12.75
N SER A 53 4.36 -15.77 12.34
CA SER A 53 5.20 -14.96 11.45
C SER A 53 4.59 -14.74 10.06
N SER A 54 3.70 -15.62 9.61
CA SER A 54 3.00 -15.46 8.33
C SER A 54 2.08 -14.22 8.33
N VAL A 55 1.60 -13.77 9.49
CA VAL A 55 0.76 -12.56 9.59
C VAL A 55 1.54 -11.31 9.20
N TYR A 56 2.83 -11.21 9.57
CA TYR A 56 3.65 -10.06 9.16
C TYR A 56 3.75 -9.93 7.64
N LEU A 57 3.84 -11.06 6.92
CA LEU A 57 3.86 -11.06 5.46
C LEU A 57 2.52 -10.61 4.87
N GLN A 58 1.40 -11.08 5.44
CA GLN A 58 0.06 -10.68 5.00
C GLN A 58 -0.19 -9.20 5.26
N LEU A 59 0.21 -8.68 6.44
CA LEU A 59 0.11 -7.25 6.77
C LEU A 59 0.96 -6.38 5.85
N TYR A 60 2.19 -6.81 5.53
CA TYR A 60 3.01 -6.09 4.55
C TYR A 60 2.36 -6.08 3.17
N ASN A 61 1.84 -7.24 2.75
CA ASN A 61 1.15 -7.37 1.46
C ASN A 61 -0.11 -6.49 1.39
N LEU A 62 -0.86 -6.37 2.48
CA LEU A 62 -1.99 -5.44 2.59
C LEU A 62 -1.52 -4.00 2.38
N VAL A 63 -0.46 -3.56 3.06
CA VAL A 63 0.11 -2.20 2.89
C VAL A 63 0.52 -1.95 1.43
N GLU A 64 1.34 -2.84 0.86
CA GLU A 64 1.87 -2.67 -0.48
C GLU A 64 0.77 -2.67 -1.56
N SER A 65 -0.16 -3.61 -1.47
CA SER A 65 -1.25 -3.72 -2.44
C SER A 65 -2.23 -2.56 -2.35
N THR A 66 -2.53 -2.10 -1.14
CA THR A 66 -3.43 -0.96 -0.92
C THR A 66 -2.80 0.33 -1.44
N ALA A 67 -1.55 0.62 -1.07
CA ALA A 67 -0.84 1.80 -1.53
C ALA A 67 -0.69 1.80 -3.06
N SER A 68 -0.26 0.68 -3.63
CA SER A 68 -0.12 0.51 -5.08
C SER A 68 -1.45 0.67 -5.81
N GLY A 69 -2.53 0.05 -5.28
CA GLY A 69 -3.86 0.12 -5.86
C GLY A 69 -4.45 1.53 -5.87
N CYS A 70 -4.24 2.29 -4.79
CA CYS A 70 -4.66 3.71 -4.74
C CYS A 70 -3.96 4.55 -5.82
N ILE A 71 -2.64 4.36 -5.98
CA ILE A 71 -1.85 5.08 -6.99
C ILE A 71 -2.29 4.70 -8.41
N ASP A 72 -2.49 3.41 -8.66
CA ASP A 72 -2.93 2.90 -9.96
C ASP A 72 -4.32 3.45 -10.31
N ALA A 73 -5.24 3.51 -9.34
CA ALA A 73 -6.57 4.07 -9.54
C ALA A 73 -6.55 5.55 -9.95
N VAL A 74 -5.65 6.35 -9.37
CA VAL A 74 -5.45 7.74 -9.82
C VAL A 74 -4.93 7.79 -11.26
N CYS A 75 -3.96 6.94 -11.58
CA CYS A 75 -3.40 6.88 -12.93
C CYS A 75 -4.46 6.43 -13.95
N ASP A 76 -5.32 5.48 -13.60
CA ASP A 76 -6.46 5.04 -14.40
C ASP A 76 -7.49 6.16 -14.61
N ALA A 77 -7.84 6.90 -13.56
CA ALA A 77 -8.75 8.04 -13.65
C ALA A 77 -8.21 9.15 -14.58
N CYS A 78 -6.89 9.38 -14.57
CA CYS A 78 -6.23 10.30 -15.49
C CYS A 78 -6.26 9.81 -16.94
N ARG A 79 -6.28 8.50 -17.17
CA ARG A 79 -6.31 7.91 -18.52
C ARG A 79 -7.72 7.82 -19.11
N SER A 80 -8.73 7.65 -18.29
CA SER A 80 -10.09 7.30 -18.73
C SER A 80 -10.90 8.48 -19.26
N GLY A 81 -10.71 9.70 -18.73
CA GLY A 81 -11.58 10.84 -19.05
C GLY A 81 -11.19 11.69 -20.26
N ALA A 82 -10.34 11.18 -21.15
CA ALA A 82 -9.82 11.89 -22.32
C ALA A 82 -9.20 13.27 -21.98
N TRP A 83 -8.63 13.40 -20.78
CA TRP A 83 -8.03 14.62 -20.26
C TRP A 83 -6.75 14.97 -21.01
N LEU A 84 -6.47 16.27 -21.13
CA LEU A 84 -5.23 16.75 -21.72
C LEU A 84 -4.19 17.03 -20.64
N PRO A 85 -2.88 17.02 -20.96
CA PRO A 85 -1.84 17.31 -19.97
C PRO A 85 -2.03 18.65 -19.22
N ARG A 86 -2.59 19.66 -19.90
CA ARG A 86 -2.90 20.97 -19.30
C ARG A 86 -4.04 20.92 -18.27
N ASP A 87 -4.90 19.90 -18.34
CA ASP A 87 -6.07 19.75 -17.47
C ASP A 87 -5.69 19.13 -16.11
N LEU A 88 -4.57 18.41 -16.04
CA LEU A 88 -4.05 17.85 -14.79
C LEU A 88 -3.64 18.94 -13.79
N SER A 89 -3.79 18.62 -12.51
CA SER A 89 -3.18 19.36 -11.41
C SER A 89 -1.68 19.53 -11.65
N ALA A 90 -1.08 20.60 -11.13
CA ALA A 90 0.34 20.88 -11.36
C ALA A 90 1.25 19.73 -10.89
N ALA A 91 0.87 19.03 -9.83
CA ALA A 91 1.61 17.89 -9.29
C ALA A 91 1.53 16.68 -10.23
N LEU A 92 0.33 16.25 -10.62
CA LEU A 92 0.20 15.13 -11.55
C LEU A 92 0.73 15.42 -12.94
N ARG A 93 0.67 16.67 -13.39
CA ARG A 93 1.32 17.07 -14.65
C ARG A 93 2.82 16.86 -14.59
N ARG A 94 3.46 17.12 -13.45
CA ARG A 94 4.89 16.80 -13.24
C ARG A 94 5.15 15.31 -13.25
N GLU A 95 4.26 14.51 -12.67
CA GLU A 95 4.37 13.04 -12.73
C GLU A 95 4.22 12.52 -14.17
N TRP A 96 3.26 13.07 -14.92
CA TRP A 96 3.09 12.75 -16.34
C TRP A 96 4.33 13.10 -17.16
N VAL A 97 4.90 14.30 -16.97
CA VAL A 97 6.17 14.69 -17.61
C VAL A 97 7.30 13.76 -17.19
N ARG A 98 7.45 13.45 -15.89
CA ARG A 98 8.48 12.52 -15.39
C ARG A 98 8.37 11.15 -16.06
N TYR A 99 7.15 10.68 -16.28
CA TYR A 99 6.87 9.39 -16.90
C TYR A 99 7.17 9.40 -18.41
N ILE A 100 6.65 10.37 -19.16
CA ILE A 100 6.85 10.46 -20.61
C ILE A 100 8.31 10.79 -20.95
N ALA A 101 8.87 11.80 -20.29
CA ALA A 101 10.25 12.21 -20.53
C ALA A 101 11.29 11.31 -19.82
N ARG A 102 10.84 10.34 -19.01
CA ARG A 102 11.67 9.42 -18.23
C ARG A 102 12.79 10.13 -17.46
N THR A 103 12.44 11.25 -16.82
CA THR A 103 13.44 12.13 -16.17
C THR A 103 14.12 11.52 -14.95
N HIS A 104 13.71 10.32 -14.55
CA HIS A 104 14.24 9.53 -13.45
C HIS A 104 15.24 8.46 -13.92
N GLU A 105 15.35 8.23 -15.24
CA GLU A 105 16.29 7.29 -15.84
C GLU A 105 17.55 8.02 -16.35
N ASP A 106 18.70 7.35 -16.29
CA ASP A 106 19.91 7.85 -16.96
C ASP A 106 19.89 7.48 -18.45
N LEU A 107 19.44 8.44 -19.27
CA LEU A 107 19.32 8.28 -20.71
C LEU A 107 20.53 8.87 -21.44
N ASN A 108 20.93 8.27 -22.56
CA ASN A 108 21.89 8.88 -23.50
C ASN A 108 21.26 10.08 -24.25
N HIS A 109 22.08 10.86 -24.96
CA HIS A 109 21.61 12.09 -25.63
C HIS A 109 20.49 11.83 -26.66
N GLU A 110 20.59 10.77 -27.46
CA GLU A 110 19.56 10.41 -28.46
C GLU A 110 18.23 10.06 -27.79
N ASN A 111 18.26 9.23 -26.75
CA ASN A 111 17.05 8.84 -26.03
C ASN A 111 16.41 10.03 -25.32
N ARG A 112 17.19 10.95 -24.74
CA ARG A 112 16.67 12.19 -24.14
C ARG A 112 15.99 13.07 -25.20
N LEU A 113 16.61 13.23 -26.37
CA LEU A 113 16.02 14.00 -27.48
C LEU A 113 14.72 13.34 -27.95
N HIS A 114 14.74 12.03 -28.18
CA HIS A 114 13.56 11.28 -28.62
C HIS A 114 12.37 11.44 -27.65
N ARG A 115 12.58 11.26 -26.35
CA ARG A 115 11.53 11.47 -25.33
C ARG A 115 11.06 12.92 -25.25
N THR A 116 11.95 13.88 -25.51
CA THR A 116 11.58 15.30 -25.55
C THR A 116 10.68 15.60 -26.76
N VAL A 117 11.00 15.02 -27.92
CA VAL A 117 10.15 15.14 -29.13
C VAL A 117 8.77 14.53 -28.87
N GLU A 118 8.69 13.31 -28.31
CA GLU A 118 7.41 12.68 -27.95
C GLU A 118 6.57 13.56 -27.00
N LEU A 119 7.20 14.18 -26.00
CA LEU A 119 6.54 15.09 -25.08
C LEU A 119 5.99 16.34 -25.80
N VAL A 120 6.79 16.93 -26.70
CA VAL A 120 6.39 18.12 -27.45
C VAL A 120 5.25 17.80 -28.41
N GLU A 121 5.32 16.69 -29.14
CA GLU A 121 4.26 16.22 -30.03
C GLU A 121 2.95 16.01 -29.25
N ALA A 122 3.01 15.35 -28.09
CA ALA A 122 1.82 15.16 -27.24
C ALA A 122 1.17 16.49 -26.80
N LEU A 123 1.97 17.54 -26.57
CA LEU A 123 1.48 18.86 -26.19
C LEU A 123 0.94 19.67 -27.38
N VAL A 124 1.65 19.64 -28.52
CA VAL A 124 1.28 20.36 -29.75
C VAL A 124 0.02 19.79 -30.37
N ASP A 125 -0.07 18.47 -30.47
CA ASP A 125 -1.22 17.76 -31.03
C ASP A 125 -2.39 17.67 -30.05
N ALA A 126 -2.22 18.21 -28.84
CA ALA A 126 -3.19 18.17 -27.76
C ALA A 126 -3.75 16.74 -27.56
N LEU A 127 -2.84 15.77 -27.42
CA LEU A 127 -3.23 14.37 -27.25
C LEU A 127 -3.79 14.12 -25.85
N PRO A 128 -4.85 13.31 -25.72
CA PRO A 128 -5.32 12.83 -24.43
C PRO A 128 -4.23 12.02 -23.69
N ILE A 129 -4.31 12.04 -22.36
CA ILE A 129 -3.44 11.24 -21.50
C ILE A 129 -3.81 9.77 -21.69
N SER A 130 -3.07 9.08 -22.55
CA SER A 130 -3.19 7.64 -22.76
C SER A 130 -2.20 6.83 -21.92
N ARG A 131 -1.13 7.48 -21.43
CA ARG A 131 -0.07 6.85 -20.65
C ARG A 131 0.32 7.73 -19.46
N LEU A 132 0.28 7.13 -18.28
CA LEU A 132 0.74 7.71 -17.02
C LEU A 132 1.07 6.57 -16.06
N SER A 133 2.23 6.60 -15.42
CA SER A 133 2.50 5.79 -14.25
C SER A 133 3.32 6.60 -13.28
N VAL A 134 3.01 6.44 -12.00
CA VAL A 134 3.74 7.09 -10.92
C VAL A 134 4.67 6.03 -10.33
N GLU A 135 5.97 6.35 -10.29
CA GLU A 135 6.99 5.43 -9.77
C GLU A 135 6.72 5.09 -8.30
N LYS A 136 6.44 3.82 -8.03
CA LYS A 136 6.14 3.31 -6.68
C LYS A 136 7.43 3.09 -5.90
N SER A 137 7.35 3.00 -4.58
CA SER A 137 8.52 2.56 -3.81
C SER A 137 8.90 1.14 -4.25
N GLY A 138 10.20 0.85 -4.35
CA GLY A 138 10.74 -0.43 -4.86
C GLY A 138 10.52 -1.63 -3.93
N GLY A 139 9.33 -1.75 -3.34
CA GLY A 139 8.96 -2.82 -2.42
C GLY A 139 9.49 -2.57 -1.01
N SER A 140 9.32 -1.38 -0.44
CA SER A 140 9.65 -1.12 0.98
C SER A 140 8.59 -0.25 1.66
N TRP A 141 7.32 -0.43 1.29
CA TRP A 141 6.22 0.41 1.73
C TRP A 141 6.13 0.56 3.25
N ASP A 142 6.15 1.82 3.69
CA ASP A 142 5.81 2.26 5.03
C ASP A 142 5.00 3.57 4.97
N ASP A 143 4.53 4.04 6.12
CA ASP A 143 3.73 5.26 6.25
C ASP A 143 4.46 6.50 5.73
N GLY A 144 5.79 6.60 5.91
CA GLY A 144 6.58 7.72 5.40
C GLY A 144 6.68 7.74 3.88
N GLN A 145 6.81 6.56 3.25
CA GLN A 145 6.79 6.44 1.80
C GLN A 145 5.41 6.76 1.21
N ILE A 146 4.33 6.34 1.89
CA ILE A 146 2.96 6.70 1.53
C ILE A 146 2.78 8.22 1.59
N GLU A 147 3.15 8.86 2.70
CA GLU A 147 3.06 10.32 2.84
C GLU A 147 3.84 11.06 1.74
N SER A 148 5.04 10.56 1.41
CA SER A 148 5.89 11.13 0.36
C SER A 148 5.25 11.08 -1.03
N ILE A 149 4.70 9.91 -1.42
CA ILE A 149 4.10 9.76 -2.74
C ILE A 149 2.79 10.53 -2.88
N VAL A 150 1.97 10.54 -1.83
CA VAL A 150 0.75 11.33 -1.74
C VAL A 150 1.05 12.81 -1.97
N LYS A 151 2.04 13.35 -1.25
CA LYS A 151 2.48 14.74 -1.40
C LYS A 151 3.00 15.02 -2.81
N ARG A 152 3.74 14.06 -3.39
CA ARG A 152 4.26 14.15 -4.76
C ARG A 152 3.16 14.22 -5.81
N MET A 153 2.04 13.52 -5.59
CA MET A 153 0.84 13.57 -6.43
C MET A 153 -0.02 14.83 -6.21
N GLY A 154 0.34 15.67 -5.23
CA GLY A 154 -0.42 16.88 -4.89
C GLY A 154 -1.70 16.58 -4.11
N PHE A 155 -1.77 15.41 -3.48
CA PHE A 155 -2.86 14.99 -2.63
C PHE A 155 -2.50 15.30 -1.16
N GLU A 156 -3.44 15.84 -0.40
CA GLU A 156 -3.29 16.03 1.05
C GLU A 156 -4.03 14.89 1.75
N LEU A 157 -3.31 13.85 2.16
CA LEU A 157 -3.89 12.75 2.92
C LEU A 157 -4.18 13.21 4.35
N ARG A 158 -5.46 13.24 4.70
CA ARG A 158 -5.93 13.60 6.05
C ARG A 158 -6.32 12.36 6.82
N ILE A 159 -5.43 11.95 7.72
CA ILE A 159 -5.66 10.86 8.66
C ILE A 159 -6.12 11.45 10.00
N THR A 160 -7.09 10.83 10.64
CA THR A 160 -7.56 11.22 11.97
C THR A 160 -6.44 11.11 12.99
N ARG A 161 -6.46 12.00 13.99
CA ARG A 161 -5.35 12.16 14.92
C ARG A 161 -5.02 10.87 15.67
N ASP A 162 -6.04 10.11 16.06
CA ASP A 162 -5.85 8.88 16.84
C ASP A 162 -5.29 7.74 15.99
N VAL A 163 -5.75 7.61 14.75
CA VAL A 163 -5.20 6.65 13.77
C VAL A 163 -3.75 7.00 13.42
N TYR A 164 -3.45 8.28 13.18
CA TYR A 164 -2.10 8.74 12.91
C TYR A 164 -1.16 8.51 14.10
N ARG A 165 -1.62 8.76 15.32
CA ARG A 165 -0.83 8.43 16.52
C ARG A 165 -0.60 6.92 16.66
N GLY A 166 -1.60 6.11 16.32
CA GLY A 166 -1.50 4.66 16.31
C GLY A 166 -0.38 4.16 15.39
N ILE A 167 -0.29 4.70 14.18
CA ILE A 167 0.74 4.31 13.20
C ILE A 167 2.14 4.86 13.52
N LYS A 168 2.25 5.98 14.22
CA LYS A 168 3.56 6.53 14.64
C LYS A 168 4.06 5.96 15.97
N ARG A 169 3.18 5.41 16.80
CA ARG A 169 3.56 4.83 18.09
C ARG A 169 4.43 3.59 17.86
N ALA A 170 5.63 3.60 18.44
CA ALA A 170 6.54 2.47 18.36
C ALA A 170 5.90 1.19 18.93
N VAL A 171 6.11 0.08 18.23
CA VAL A 171 5.70 -1.26 18.64
C VAL A 171 6.92 -2.01 19.20
N ARG A 172 8.02 -2.05 18.43
CA ARG A 172 9.27 -2.70 18.81
C ARG A 172 10.45 -2.01 18.11
N ASP A 173 11.62 -2.02 18.75
CA ASP A 173 12.87 -1.43 18.23
C ASP A 173 12.71 0.03 17.76
N ASP A 174 11.90 0.83 18.47
CA ASP A 174 11.55 2.21 18.14
C ASP A 174 10.88 2.40 16.76
N LYS A 175 10.31 1.34 16.18
CA LYS A 175 9.61 1.36 14.88
C LYS A 175 8.09 1.37 15.06
N GLY A 176 7.41 2.21 14.28
CA GLY A 176 5.96 2.15 14.11
C GLY A 176 5.51 0.86 13.39
N PRO A 177 4.21 0.54 13.38
CA PRO A 177 3.68 -0.74 12.89
C PRO A 177 4.08 -1.05 11.44
N MET A 178 3.92 -0.11 10.50
CA MET A 178 4.24 -0.35 9.09
C MET A 178 5.73 -0.58 8.86
N LYS A 179 6.59 0.27 9.46
CA LYS A 179 8.05 0.11 9.35
C LYS A 179 8.53 -1.21 9.96
N PHE A 180 7.97 -1.59 11.10
CA PHE A 180 8.27 -2.84 11.77
C PHE A 180 7.93 -4.05 10.87
N VAL A 181 6.72 -4.08 10.33
CA VAL A 181 6.25 -5.14 9.42
C VAL A 181 7.06 -5.20 8.12
N ALA A 182 7.38 -4.05 7.53
CA ALA A 182 8.21 -3.97 6.33
C ALA A 182 9.62 -4.52 6.56
N ASP A 183 10.23 -4.23 7.72
CA ASP A 183 11.55 -4.74 8.08
C ASP A 183 11.56 -6.25 8.29
N LEU A 184 10.54 -6.80 8.97
CA LEU A 184 10.41 -8.24 9.14
C LEU A 184 10.26 -8.97 7.80
N ARG A 185 9.44 -8.44 6.89
CA ARG A 185 9.32 -9.00 5.54
C ARG A 185 10.64 -8.93 4.78
N ASN A 186 11.38 -7.83 4.85
CA ASN A 186 12.69 -7.71 4.21
C ASN A 186 13.71 -8.71 4.77
N GLN A 187 13.74 -8.90 6.10
CA GLN A 187 14.62 -9.85 6.75
C GLN A 187 14.28 -11.30 6.34
N LEU A 188 12.99 -11.65 6.30
CA LEU A 188 12.54 -12.95 5.80
C LEU A 188 12.90 -13.16 4.32
N ALA A 189 12.66 -12.16 3.47
CA ALA A 189 12.92 -12.25 2.03
C ALA A 189 14.42 -12.38 1.70
N HIS A 190 15.29 -11.73 2.47
CA HIS A 190 16.74 -11.88 2.35
C HIS A 190 17.30 -13.11 3.07
N GLY A 191 16.45 -13.87 3.78
CA GLY A 191 16.86 -15.04 4.56
C GLY A 191 17.74 -14.72 5.76
N SER A 192 17.72 -13.48 6.26
CA SER A 192 18.49 -13.08 7.43
C SER A 192 17.89 -13.59 8.74
N ILE A 193 16.60 -13.93 8.73
CA ILE A 193 15.89 -14.61 9.81
C ILE A 193 14.99 -15.71 9.23
N SER A 194 14.73 -16.76 10.01
CA SER A 194 13.73 -17.79 9.72
C SER A 194 12.33 -17.37 10.19
N PHE A 195 11.30 -18.09 9.73
CA PHE A 195 9.92 -17.93 10.22
C PHE A 195 9.78 -18.17 11.74
N VAL A 196 10.60 -19.07 12.30
CA VAL A 196 10.58 -19.36 13.73
C VAL A 196 11.16 -18.18 14.52
N GLU A 197 12.27 -17.61 14.06
CA GLU A 197 12.88 -16.42 14.67
C GLU A 197 11.98 -15.19 14.52
N CYS A 198 11.33 -15.04 13.36
CA CYS A 198 10.38 -13.95 13.11
C CYS A 198 9.15 -14.00 14.03
N GLY A 199 8.60 -15.20 14.27
CA GLY A 199 7.46 -15.42 15.15
C GLY A 199 7.82 -15.50 16.63
N ASP A 200 9.09 -15.37 16.98
CA ASP A 200 9.53 -15.55 18.36
C ASP A 200 9.10 -14.37 19.25
N GLY A 201 8.42 -14.70 20.35
CA GLY A 201 7.88 -13.73 21.29
C GLY A 201 6.67 -12.92 20.79
N ALA A 202 6.09 -13.26 19.63
CA ALA A 202 4.84 -12.68 19.16
C ALA A 202 3.63 -13.42 19.78
N THR A 203 2.57 -12.68 20.09
CA THR A 203 1.25 -13.23 20.46
C THR A 203 0.20 -12.91 19.40
N VAL A 204 -0.92 -13.63 19.36
CA VAL A 204 -2.02 -13.27 18.43
C VAL A 204 -2.59 -11.89 18.77
N GLY A 205 -2.60 -11.52 20.06
CA GLY A 205 -2.97 -10.18 20.51
C GLY A 205 -2.09 -9.07 19.92
N ASP A 206 -0.77 -9.26 19.89
CA ASP A 206 0.15 -8.28 19.27
C ASP A 206 -0.12 -8.14 17.77
N LEU A 207 -0.36 -9.25 17.09
CA LEU A 207 -0.65 -9.27 15.65
C LEU A 207 -1.98 -8.60 15.33
N ARG A 208 -2.99 -8.76 16.19
CA ARG A 208 -4.28 -8.10 16.07
C ARG A 208 -4.17 -6.58 16.29
N ASP A 209 -3.39 -6.13 17.27
CA ASP A 209 -3.09 -4.70 17.46
C ASP A 209 -2.37 -4.10 16.24
N LEU A 210 -1.40 -4.81 15.66
CA LEU A 210 -0.75 -4.40 14.41
C LEU A 210 -1.73 -4.32 13.25
N ARG A 211 -2.55 -5.36 13.07
CA ARG A 211 -3.62 -5.40 12.06
C ARG A 211 -4.55 -4.21 12.20
N ASP A 212 -5.02 -3.91 13.41
CA ASP A 212 -5.99 -2.83 13.63
C ASP A 212 -5.39 -1.46 13.35
N ARG A 213 -4.17 -1.19 13.81
CA ARG A 213 -3.49 0.09 13.55
C ARG A 213 -3.21 0.30 12.06
N ILE A 214 -2.72 -0.74 11.38
CA ILE A 214 -2.44 -0.70 9.94
C ILE A 214 -3.75 -0.59 9.15
N GLY A 215 -4.75 -1.41 9.48
CA GLY A 215 -6.05 -1.45 8.82
C GLY A 215 -6.81 -0.14 8.92
N LEU A 216 -6.86 0.49 10.11
CA LEU A 216 -7.49 1.80 10.28
C LEU A 216 -6.82 2.89 9.43
N TYR A 217 -5.49 2.93 9.42
CA TYR A 217 -4.74 3.90 8.61
C TYR A 217 -5.00 3.69 7.11
N LEU A 218 -4.92 2.44 6.64
CA LEU A 218 -5.14 2.12 5.24
C LEU A 218 -6.60 2.34 4.83
N GLY A 219 -7.56 2.11 5.72
CA GLY A 219 -8.98 2.39 5.48
C GLY A 219 -9.22 3.88 5.24
N GLU A 220 -8.74 4.74 6.13
CA GLU A 220 -8.85 6.20 5.95
C GLU A 220 -8.10 6.68 4.69
N MET A 221 -6.97 6.07 4.36
CA MET A 221 -6.27 6.34 3.11
C MET A 221 -7.11 5.98 1.89
N VAL A 222 -7.66 4.77 1.83
CA VAL A 222 -8.49 4.29 0.73
C VAL A 222 -9.70 5.19 0.53
N ASP A 223 -10.39 5.55 1.61
CA ASP A 223 -11.54 6.46 1.56
C ASP A 223 -11.16 7.84 1.05
N ALA A 224 -10.03 8.38 1.52
CA ALA A 224 -9.55 9.69 1.08
C ALA A 224 -9.17 9.69 -0.41
N PHE A 225 -8.54 8.63 -0.92
CA PHE A 225 -8.29 8.47 -2.35
C PHE A 225 -9.58 8.35 -3.17
N ALA A 226 -10.57 7.59 -2.69
CA ALA A 226 -11.85 7.43 -3.37
C ALA A 226 -12.56 8.79 -3.52
N VAL A 227 -12.67 9.55 -2.43
CA VAL A 227 -13.27 10.90 -2.43
C VAL A 227 -12.52 11.84 -3.37
N TRP A 228 -11.19 11.82 -3.33
CA TRP A 228 -10.35 12.70 -4.16
C TRP A 228 -10.46 12.38 -5.65
N ILE A 229 -10.55 11.10 -6.02
CA ILE A 229 -10.79 10.65 -7.40
C ILE A 229 -12.20 11.06 -7.85
N ASP A 230 -13.22 10.81 -7.03
CA ASP A 230 -14.63 11.12 -7.37
C ASP A 230 -14.84 12.64 -7.53
N ALA A 231 -14.16 13.44 -6.71
CA ALA A 231 -14.15 14.91 -6.81
C ALA A 231 -13.27 15.44 -7.97
N HIS A 232 -12.64 14.56 -8.76
CA HIS A 232 -11.76 14.91 -9.86
C HIS A 232 -10.62 15.85 -9.46
N GLU A 233 -10.13 15.76 -8.23
CA GLU A 233 -9.12 16.68 -7.71
C GLU A 233 -7.74 16.50 -8.35
N PHE A 234 -7.57 15.42 -9.12
CA PHE A 234 -6.46 15.22 -10.03
C PHE A 234 -6.42 16.24 -11.20
N LEU A 235 -7.50 17.01 -11.41
CA LEU A 235 -7.60 18.07 -12.41
C LEU A 235 -7.51 19.47 -11.79
N VAL A 236 -7.14 20.45 -12.62
CA VAL A 236 -7.29 21.87 -12.30
C VAL A 236 -8.78 22.21 -12.08
N PRO A 237 -9.12 23.13 -11.15
CA PRO A 237 -10.52 23.42 -10.78
C PRO A 237 -11.43 23.71 -11.97
N GLU A 238 -10.93 24.39 -12.99
CA GLU A 238 -11.69 24.84 -14.16
C GLU A 238 -12.09 23.68 -15.11
N ARG A 239 -11.50 22.50 -14.92
CA ARG A 239 -11.70 21.32 -15.78
C ARG A 239 -12.39 20.17 -15.04
N ARG A 240 -12.69 20.34 -13.75
CA ARG A 240 -13.46 19.36 -12.98
C ARG A 240 -14.90 19.33 -13.51
N PRO A 241 -15.47 18.15 -13.76
CA PRO A 241 -16.90 18.03 -14.02
C PRO A 241 -17.68 18.69 -12.88
N GLY A 242 -18.74 19.45 -13.21
CA GLY A 242 -19.64 19.98 -12.20
C GLY A 242 -20.31 18.85 -11.41
N PRO A 243 -20.83 19.12 -10.20
CA PRO A 243 -21.63 18.12 -9.49
C PRO A 243 -22.82 17.72 -10.36
N ALA A 244 -22.99 16.41 -10.54
CA ALA A 244 -24.15 15.82 -11.20
C ALA A 244 -25.43 16.06 -10.40
#